data_AF-A0A7C6X9J6-F1
#
_entry.id   AF-A0A7C6X9J6-F1
#
_cell.length_a   1.000
_cell.length_b   1.000
_cell.length_c   1.000
_cell.angle_alpha   90.00
_cell.angle_beta   90.00
_cell.angle_gamma   90.00
#
_symmetry.space_group_name_H-M   'P 1'
#
loop_
_entity.id
_entity.type
_entity.pdbx_description
1 polymer ?
#
loop_
_entity_poly.entity_id
_entity_poly.type
_entity_poly.pdbx_seq_one_letter_code
_entity_poly.pdbx_strand_id
1 'polypeptide(L)'
;MIGFSRFMLCIGFCMSSILAYADDNSLIIPAAQQCTLERIASEPKVALDECLNLAQLGYADAQFVLGEYWYQGQLTPRDYLQALKWFEQASVQGHAIAQLRLGTMFYRGEGVSVNSIQAYIVLKMSAINGSDEALDTADRVAAQMQRNELEVANQVLAQIFRSYMLELSSDTFTQ
;
A
#
# COMPACT_ATOMS: atom_id res chain seq x y z
N MET A 1 40.68 -23.11 -44.60
CA MET A 1 40.43 -21.69 -44.31
C MET A 1 38.93 -21.43 -44.41
N ILE A 2 38.32 -21.01 -43.28
CA ILE A 2 37.14 -20.12 -43.15
C ILE A 2 35.91 -20.55 -44.00
N GLY A 3 34.83 -21.17 -43.49
CA GLY A 3 34.03 -20.84 -42.32
C GLY A 3 32.89 -19.89 -42.71
N PHE A 4 31.63 -20.34 -42.79
CA PHE A 4 30.45 -19.51 -42.52
C PHE A 4 29.22 -20.37 -42.19
N SER A 5 28.81 -20.22 -40.93
CA SER A 5 27.56 -20.65 -40.32
C SER A 5 26.41 -19.73 -40.74
N ARG A 6 25.20 -20.27 -40.86
CA ARG A 6 23.97 -19.68 -40.29
C ARG A 6 22.74 -20.54 -40.57
N PHE A 7 22.30 -21.26 -39.55
CA PHE A 7 20.94 -21.77 -39.42
C PHE A 7 20.38 -21.25 -38.09
N MET A 8 19.06 -21.10 -38.05
CA MET A 8 18.20 -20.91 -36.88
C MET A 8 17.91 -19.49 -36.35
N LEU A 9 16.69 -19.08 -36.70
CA LEU A 9 15.59 -18.65 -35.83
C LEU A 9 15.50 -17.20 -35.36
N CYS A 10 14.37 -16.62 -35.76
CA CYS A 10 13.84 -15.32 -35.39
C CYS A 10 12.78 -15.46 -34.28
N ILE A 11 12.76 -14.46 -33.39
CA ILE A 11 11.59 -13.80 -32.75
C ILE A 11 10.94 -14.46 -31.50
N GLY A 12 10.77 -13.63 -30.47
CA GLY A 12 9.88 -13.84 -29.30
C GLY A 12 10.54 -13.41 -27.99
N PHE A 13 10.68 -12.11 -27.71
CA PHE A 13 9.80 -11.30 -26.83
C PHE A 13 9.42 -11.96 -25.49
N CYS A 14 9.70 -11.22 -24.41
CA CYS A 14 9.27 -11.42 -23.02
C CYS A 14 9.74 -12.67 -22.29
N MET A 15 11.00 -12.64 -21.82
CA MET A 15 11.33 -13.22 -20.51
C MET A 15 11.21 -12.11 -19.46
N SER A 16 9.99 -11.60 -19.24
CA SER A 16 9.67 -10.89 -18.00
C SER A 16 9.71 -11.94 -16.90
N SER A 17 10.71 -11.78 -16.04
CA SER A 17 10.94 -12.56 -14.84
C SER A 17 9.67 -12.61 -13.99
N ILE A 18 8.94 -13.72 -14.10
CA ILE A 18 7.95 -14.10 -13.10
C ILE A 18 8.78 -14.60 -11.90
N LEU A 19 9.13 -13.69 -11.00
CA LEU A 19 9.34 -14.06 -9.60
C LEU A 19 7.94 -14.17 -9.00
N ALA A 20 7.34 -15.35 -9.16
CA ALA A 20 6.25 -15.78 -8.30
C ALA A 20 6.84 -15.96 -6.91
N TYR A 21 6.72 -14.93 -6.06
CA TYR A 21 6.93 -15.10 -4.63
C TYR A 21 5.73 -15.87 -4.10
N ALA A 22 5.92 -17.17 -3.93
CA ALA A 22 4.98 -18.04 -3.24
C ALA A 22 5.10 -17.76 -1.74
N ASP A 23 4.14 -17.02 -1.18
CA ASP A 23 3.98 -16.81 0.26
C ASP A 23 3.33 -18.03 0.92
N ASP A 24 3.99 -19.19 0.88
CA ASP A 24 3.56 -20.35 1.67
C ASP A 24 4.75 -21.14 2.24
N ASN A 25 5.63 -20.42 2.96
CA ASN A 25 6.64 -21.04 3.81
C ASN A 25 6.57 -20.39 5.19
N SER A 26 5.90 -21.06 6.13
CA SER A 26 5.67 -20.63 7.54
C SER A 26 6.95 -20.52 8.41
N LEU A 27 8.14 -20.44 7.79
CA LEU A 27 9.44 -20.30 8.46
C LEU A 27 10.13 -18.97 8.12
N ILE A 28 9.55 -18.13 7.26
CA ILE A 28 10.06 -16.79 6.97
C ILE A 28 9.35 -15.81 7.91
N ILE A 29 10.13 -15.10 8.73
CA ILE A 29 9.64 -13.99 9.53
C ILE A 29 8.96 -13.00 8.57
N PRO A 30 7.66 -12.67 8.72
CA PRO A 30 6.97 -11.71 7.87
C PRO A 30 7.76 -10.40 7.75
N ALA A 31 7.73 -9.75 6.58
CA ALA A 31 8.45 -8.48 6.36
C ALA A 31 8.10 -7.43 7.44
N ALA A 32 6.85 -7.40 7.91
CA ALA A 32 6.41 -6.61 9.06
C ALA A 32 7.25 -6.88 10.31
N GLN A 33 7.46 -8.16 10.64
CA GLN A 33 8.22 -8.61 11.79
C GLN A 33 9.72 -8.36 11.59
N GLN A 34 10.25 -8.47 10.37
CA GLN A 34 11.64 -8.08 10.09
C GLN A 34 11.86 -6.57 10.35
N CYS A 35 10.85 -5.75 10.05
CA CYS A 35 10.85 -4.34 10.41
C CYS A 35 10.49 -4.05 11.89
N THR A 36 9.87 -4.97 12.64
CA THR A 36 9.35 -4.70 14.01
C THR A 36 9.95 -5.55 15.13
N LEU A 37 10.88 -6.46 14.83
CA LEU A 37 11.48 -7.33 15.84
C LEU A 37 12.38 -6.56 16.81
N GLU A 38 12.25 -6.90 18.08
CA GLU A 38 12.98 -6.41 19.25
C GLU A 38 14.53 -6.50 19.15
N ARG A 39 15.08 -7.11 18.09
CA ARG A 39 16.52 -7.03 17.73
C ARG A 39 16.99 -5.58 17.55
N ILE A 40 16.06 -4.65 17.32
CA ILE A 40 16.28 -3.23 17.02
C ILE A 40 16.63 -2.38 18.26
N ALA A 41 16.77 -2.98 19.46
CA ALA A 41 17.27 -2.25 20.63
C ALA A 41 18.79 -1.95 20.57
N SER A 42 19.57 -2.69 19.75
CA SER A 42 21.03 -2.53 19.71
C SER A 42 21.58 -1.75 18.50
N GLU A 43 20.91 -1.76 17.35
CA GLU A 43 21.42 -1.16 16.10
C GLU A 43 20.32 -0.46 15.26
N PRO A 44 19.92 0.78 15.62
CA PRO A 44 18.80 1.48 15.02
C PRO A 44 18.97 1.80 13.51
N LYS A 45 20.20 1.97 13.04
CA LYS A 45 20.48 2.25 11.62
C LYS A 45 20.28 1.03 10.73
N VAL A 46 20.80 -0.12 11.14
CA VAL A 46 20.68 -1.38 10.40
C VAL A 46 19.20 -1.77 10.24
N ALA A 47 18.41 -1.56 11.30
CA ALA A 47 16.97 -1.76 11.28
C ALA A 47 16.24 -0.91 10.23
N LEU A 48 16.60 0.37 10.14
CA LEU A 48 16.02 1.29 9.17
C LEU A 48 16.41 0.91 7.73
N ASP A 49 17.68 0.56 7.50
CA ASP A 49 18.18 0.15 6.17
C ASP A 49 17.52 -1.15 5.68
N GLU A 50 17.33 -2.13 6.57
CA GLU A 50 16.65 -3.38 6.27
C GLU A 50 15.16 -3.15 5.92
N CYS A 51 14.47 -2.32 6.71
CA CYS A 51 13.07 -2.01 6.43
C CYS A 51 12.90 -1.18 5.15
N LEU A 52 13.84 -0.26 4.86
CA LEU A 52 13.89 0.47 3.59
C LEU A 52 14.00 -0.47 2.39
N ASN A 53 14.88 -1.47 2.47
CA ASN A 53 15.05 -2.45 1.40
C ASN A 53 13.75 -3.25 1.17
N LEU A 54 13.11 -3.77 2.23
CA LEU A 54 11.84 -4.49 2.11
C LEU A 54 10.71 -3.62 1.56
N ALA A 55 10.61 -2.37 2.02
CA ALA A 55 9.63 -1.42 1.51
C ALA A 55 9.83 -1.13 0.00
N GLN A 56 11.09 -1.03 -0.44
CA GLN A 56 11.46 -0.88 -1.86
C GLN A 56 11.18 -2.12 -2.70
N LEU A 57 11.25 -3.32 -2.11
CA LEU A 57 10.84 -4.58 -2.75
C LEU A 57 9.32 -4.70 -2.88
N GLY A 58 8.55 -3.80 -2.28
CA GLY A 58 7.09 -3.73 -2.45
C GLY A 58 6.29 -4.36 -1.33
N TYR A 59 6.91 -4.89 -0.28
CA TYR A 59 6.16 -5.50 0.83
C TYR A 59 5.31 -4.45 1.56
N ALA A 60 3.99 -4.57 1.47
CA ALA A 60 3.05 -3.58 2.01
C ALA A 60 3.23 -3.35 3.51
N ASP A 61 3.49 -4.41 4.28
CA ASP A 61 3.75 -4.30 5.72
C ASP A 61 5.03 -3.49 6.02
N ALA A 62 6.09 -3.68 5.24
CA ALA A 62 7.33 -2.94 5.41
C ALA A 62 7.15 -1.46 5.04
N GLN A 63 6.40 -1.18 3.97
CA GLN A 63 6.00 0.17 3.61
C GLN A 63 5.18 0.83 4.74
N PHE A 64 4.24 0.10 5.33
CA PHE A 64 3.49 0.59 6.49
C PHE A 64 4.40 0.91 7.68
N VAL A 65 5.27 -0.01 8.08
CA VAL A 65 6.19 0.20 9.22
C VAL A 65 7.14 1.38 8.96
N LEU A 66 7.68 1.49 7.75
CA LEU A 66 8.51 2.62 7.38
C LEU A 66 7.74 3.95 7.43
N GLY A 67 6.48 3.95 7.01
CA GLY A 67 5.57 5.08 7.18
C GLY A 67 5.41 5.48 8.66
N GLU A 68 5.25 4.51 9.56
CA GLU A 68 5.17 4.76 11.01
C GLU A 68 6.48 5.36 11.57
N TYR A 69 7.65 4.92 11.10
CA TYR A 69 8.93 5.51 11.50
C TYR A 69 9.00 7.01 11.18
N TRP A 70 8.65 7.38 9.95
CA TRP A 70 8.59 8.79 9.54
C TRP A 70 7.47 9.57 10.26
N TYR A 71 6.32 8.94 10.51
CA TYR A 71 5.19 9.57 11.16
C TYR A 71 5.47 9.89 12.64
N GLN A 72 6.02 8.92 13.36
CA GLN A 72 6.29 9.05 14.80
C GLN A 72 7.61 9.80 15.05
N GLY A 73 8.58 9.67 14.14
CA GLY A 73 9.97 10.08 14.32
C GLY A 73 10.79 9.02 15.06
N GLN A 74 10.49 7.75 14.85
CA GLN A 74 11.20 6.61 15.43
C GLN A 74 12.28 6.18 14.44
N LEU A 75 13.57 6.32 14.78
CA LEU A 75 14.74 6.10 13.92
C LEU A 75 15.01 7.17 12.86
N THR A 76 14.01 7.96 12.48
CA THR A 76 14.13 9.12 11.59
C THR A 76 13.59 10.39 12.24
N PRO A 77 14.01 11.60 11.82
CA PRO A 77 13.26 12.81 12.15
C PRO A 77 11.84 12.71 11.59
N ARG A 78 10.85 13.20 12.35
CA ARG A 78 9.46 13.20 11.92
C ARG A 78 9.30 13.94 10.59
N ASP A 79 8.70 13.27 9.61
CA ASP A 79 8.41 13.82 8.29
C ASP A 79 7.09 13.23 7.76
N TYR A 80 6.04 14.04 7.81
CA TYR A 80 4.72 13.61 7.35
C TYR A 80 4.63 13.40 5.84
N LEU A 81 5.46 14.07 5.04
CA LEU A 81 5.46 13.87 3.58
C LEU A 81 6.02 12.48 3.24
N GLN A 82 7.09 12.07 3.92
CA GLN A 82 7.62 10.71 3.76
C GLN A 82 6.63 9.66 4.27
N ALA A 83 5.99 9.90 5.42
CA ALA A 83 4.98 9.00 5.96
C ALA A 83 3.80 8.81 4.98
N LEU A 84 3.25 9.90 4.42
CA LEU A 84 2.19 9.85 3.41
C LEU A 84 2.58 8.97 2.22
N LYS A 85 3.79 9.17 1.68
CA LYS A 85 4.27 8.42 0.52
C LYS A 85 4.30 6.92 0.79
N TRP A 86 4.80 6.50 1.95
CA TRP A 86 4.89 5.08 2.29
C TRP A 86 3.52 4.47 2.63
N PHE A 87 2.67 5.21 3.34
CA PHE A 87 1.29 4.77 3.58
C PHE A 87 0.48 4.67 2.29
N GLU A 88 0.68 5.57 1.32
CA GLU A 88 0.05 5.50 0.00
C GLU A 88 0.43 4.21 -0.74
N GLN A 89 1.71 3.85 -0.74
CA GLN A 89 2.17 2.61 -1.39
C GLN A 89 1.56 1.36 -0.75
N ALA A 90 1.54 1.28 0.59
CA ALA A 90 0.89 0.19 1.29
C ALA A 90 -0.64 0.18 1.08
N SER A 91 -1.25 1.38 1.04
CA SER A 91 -2.69 1.58 0.85
C SER A 91 -3.17 1.07 -0.51
N VAL A 92 -2.41 1.32 -1.58
CA VAL A 92 -2.74 0.82 -2.94
C VAL A 92 -2.76 -0.71 -2.99
N GLN A 93 -2.00 -1.38 -2.13
CA GLN A 93 -1.98 -2.84 -2.01
C GLN A 93 -3.09 -3.41 -1.11
N GLY A 94 -4.00 -2.56 -0.60
CA GLY A 94 -5.09 -3.01 0.28
C GLY A 94 -4.71 -3.12 1.75
N HIS A 95 -3.53 -2.65 2.18
CA HIS A 95 -3.13 -2.73 3.58
C HIS A 95 -4.03 -1.84 4.46
N ALA A 96 -4.94 -2.48 5.21
CA ALA A 96 -6.04 -1.81 5.91
C ALA A 96 -5.57 -0.74 6.90
N ILE A 97 -4.53 -1.03 7.71
CA ILE A 97 -4.03 -0.07 8.71
C ILE A 97 -3.30 1.12 8.06
N ALA A 98 -2.60 0.90 6.94
CA ALA A 98 -2.00 1.98 6.17
C ALA A 98 -3.07 2.90 5.56
N GLN A 99 -4.18 2.32 5.07
CA GLN A 99 -5.34 3.09 4.62
C GLN A 99 -5.95 3.90 5.78
N LEU A 100 -6.09 3.33 6.97
CA LEU A 100 -6.57 4.06 8.16
C LEU A 100 -5.68 5.26 8.48
N ARG A 101 -4.35 5.06 8.49
CA ARG A 101 -3.37 6.14 8.71
C ARG A 101 -3.45 7.21 7.63
N LEU A 102 -3.42 6.81 6.36
CA LEU A 102 -3.49 7.72 5.22
C LEU A 102 -4.77 8.56 5.23
N GLY A 103 -5.92 7.92 5.44
CA GLY A 103 -7.21 8.61 5.55
C GLY A 103 -7.26 9.59 6.73
N THR A 104 -6.67 9.22 7.87
CA THR A 104 -6.54 10.12 9.03
C THR A 104 -5.64 11.32 8.73
N MET A 105 -4.53 11.12 8.01
CA MET A 105 -3.63 12.21 7.62
C MET A 105 -4.31 13.19 6.66
N PHE A 106 -5.09 12.71 5.68
CA PHE A 106 -5.92 13.58 4.84
C PHE A 106 -6.98 14.35 5.64
N TYR A 107 -7.58 13.71 6.64
CA TYR A 107 -8.57 14.35 7.49
C TYR A 107 -7.97 15.46 8.37
N ARG A 108 -6.76 15.25 8.89
CA ARG A 108 -6.06 16.20 9.77
C ARG A 108 -5.21 17.22 9.03
N GLY A 109 -4.92 17.00 7.75
CA GLY A 109 -3.97 17.80 6.99
C GLY A 109 -2.52 17.62 7.45
N GLU A 110 -2.15 16.39 7.83
CA GLU A 110 -0.79 16.06 8.25
C GLU A 110 0.07 15.79 7.02
N GLY A 111 1.02 16.68 6.71
CA GLY A 111 1.87 16.56 5.51
C GLY A 111 1.18 16.88 4.18
N VAL A 112 -0.12 17.17 4.19
CA VAL A 112 -0.93 17.51 3.02
C VAL A 112 -2.03 18.48 3.43
N SER A 113 -2.62 19.23 2.49
CA SER A 113 -3.83 20.00 2.79
C SER A 113 -4.98 19.07 3.18
N VAL A 114 -5.83 19.51 4.11
CA VAL A 114 -7.05 18.76 4.49
C VAL A 114 -7.85 18.41 3.24
N ASN A 115 -8.25 17.14 3.12
CA ASN A 115 -9.06 16.64 2.03
C ASN A 115 -10.08 15.60 2.54
N SER A 116 -11.28 16.07 2.87
CA SER A 116 -12.34 15.22 3.43
C SER A 116 -12.84 14.16 2.46
N ILE A 117 -12.85 14.43 1.15
CA ILE A 117 -13.25 13.45 0.12
C ILE A 117 -12.26 12.29 0.09
N GLN A 118 -10.96 12.58 -0.02
CA GLN A 118 -9.93 11.54 -0.02
C GLN A 118 -9.89 10.79 1.31
N ALA A 119 -9.99 11.51 2.43
CA ALA A 119 -10.05 10.89 3.76
C ALA A 119 -11.20 9.88 3.86
N TYR A 120 -12.42 10.30 3.52
CA TYR A 120 -13.59 9.43 3.60
C TYR A 120 -13.47 8.20 2.70
N ILE A 121 -13.05 8.37 1.44
CA ILE A 121 -12.88 7.24 0.50
C ILE A 121 -11.88 6.23 1.07
N VAL A 122 -10.68 6.68 1.45
CA VAL A 122 -9.62 5.78 1.92
C VAL A 122 -10.01 5.09 3.23
N LEU A 123 -10.70 5.78 4.15
CA LEU A 123 -11.21 5.17 5.39
C LEU A 123 -12.29 4.11 5.12
N LYS A 124 -13.19 4.34 4.17
CA LYS A 124 -14.18 3.30 3.79
C LYS A 124 -13.50 2.09 3.13
N MET A 125 -12.46 2.30 2.34
CA MET A 125 -11.64 1.20 1.80
C MET A 125 -10.90 0.43 2.90
N SER A 126 -10.36 1.14 3.90
CA SER A 126 -9.73 0.56 5.08
C SER A 126 -10.66 -0.40 5.82
N ALA A 127 -11.92 0.01 6.02
CA ALA A 127 -12.93 -0.82 6.64
C ALA A 127 -13.24 -2.08 5.82
N ILE A 128 -13.36 -1.95 4.48
CA ILE A 128 -13.57 -3.09 3.59
C ILE A 128 -12.42 -4.09 3.68
N ASN A 129 -11.19 -3.60 3.84
CA ASN A 129 -9.99 -4.43 3.97
C ASN A 129 -9.73 -4.94 5.40
N GLY A 130 -10.68 -4.75 6.33
CA GLY A 130 -10.65 -5.39 7.66
C GLY A 130 -10.22 -4.49 8.81
N SER A 131 -10.17 -3.17 8.64
CA SER A 131 -9.96 -2.22 9.74
C SER A 131 -11.28 -1.68 10.27
N ASP A 132 -11.85 -2.36 11.27
CA ASP A 132 -13.15 -1.98 11.85
C ASP A 132 -13.14 -0.55 12.43
N GLU A 133 -12.02 -0.09 13.00
CA GLU A 133 -11.83 1.27 13.53
C GLU A 133 -12.02 2.36 12.45
N ALA A 134 -11.82 2.03 11.18
CA ALA A 134 -11.89 3.00 10.11
C ALA A 134 -13.32 3.51 9.85
N LEU A 135 -14.36 2.74 10.19
CA LEU A 135 -15.75 3.17 10.04
C LEU A 135 -16.09 4.35 10.94
N ASP A 136 -15.72 4.28 12.22
CA ASP A 136 -15.96 5.38 13.17
C ASP A 136 -15.25 6.67 12.71
N THR A 137 -14.04 6.53 12.18
CA THR A 137 -13.31 7.68 11.63
C THR A 137 -13.99 8.21 10.37
N ALA A 138 -14.42 7.34 9.45
CA ALA A 138 -15.14 7.74 8.23
C ALA A 138 -16.45 8.48 8.56
N ASP A 139 -17.21 8.02 9.55
CA ASP A 139 -18.47 8.64 9.97
C ASP A 139 -18.22 10.05 10.54
N ARG A 140 -17.13 10.22 11.31
CA ARG A 140 -16.70 11.54 11.77
C ARG A 140 -16.32 12.49 10.64
N VAL A 141 -15.63 11.99 9.62
CA VAL A 141 -15.32 12.78 8.42
C VAL A 141 -16.61 13.16 7.70
N ALA A 142 -17.50 12.20 7.45
CA ALA A 142 -18.76 12.42 6.74
C ALA A 142 -19.67 13.44 7.44
N ALA A 143 -19.69 13.44 8.78
CA ALA A 143 -20.46 14.41 9.57
C ALA A 143 -20.03 15.87 9.35
N GLN A 144 -18.81 16.10 8.86
CA GLN A 144 -18.25 17.44 8.59
C GLN A 144 -18.23 17.81 7.11
N MET A 145 -18.55 16.86 6.22
CA MET A 145 -18.57 17.09 4.79
C MET A 145 -19.82 17.84 4.34
N GLN A 146 -19.68 18.63 3.29
CA GLN A 146 -20.85 19.15 2.58
C GLN A 146 -21.55 18.01 1.82
N ARG A 147 -22.87 18.14 1.60
CA ARG A 147 -23.66 17.09 0.92
C ARG A 147 -23.11 16.72 -0.46
N ASN A 148 -22.69 17.73 -1.24
CA ASN A 148 -22.08 17.54 -2.56
C ASN A 148 -20.73 16.81 -2.49
N GLU A 149 -19.90 17.10 -1.49
CA GLU A 149 -18.62 16.41 -1.30
C GLU A 149 -18.85 14.94 -0.96
N LEU A 150 -19.79 14.65 -0.06
CA LEU A 150 -20.15 13.28 0.31
C LEU A 150 -20.75 12.52 -0.87
N GLU A 151 -21.57 13.18 -1.69
CA GLU A 151 -22.11 12.60 -2.92
C GLU A 151 -20.99 12.24 -3.90
N VAL A 152 -20.05 13.14 -4.16
CA VAL A 152 -18.87 12.87 -5.00
C VAL A 152 -18.08 11.69 -4.46
N ALA A 153 -17.81 11.65 -3.15
CA ALA A 153 -17.06 10.57 -2.54
C ALA A 153 -17.76 9.20 -2.70
N ASN A 154 -19.08 9.15 -2.48
CA ASN A 154 -19.87 7.95 -2.67
C ASN A 154 -19.95 7.51 -4.14
N GLN A 155 -20.00 8.45 -5.09
CA GLN A 155 -19.95 8.14 -6.52
C GLN A 155 -18.61 7.49 -6.90
N VAL A 156 -17.49 8.01 -6.39
CA VAL A 156 -16.17 7.43 -6.61
C VAL A 156 -16.08 6.02 -6.02
N LEU A 157 -16.53 5.82 -4.77
CA LEU A 157 -16.57 4.48 -4.15
C LEU A 157 -17.40 3.48 -4.97
N ALA A 158 -18.56 3.91 -5.47
CA ALA A 158 -19.41 3.07 -6.31
C ALA A 158 -18.75 2.70 -7.65
N GLN A 159 -17.97 3.61 -8.23
CA GLN A 159 -17.20 3.34 -9.45
C GLN A 159 -16.08 2.34 -9.18
N ILE A 160 -15.32 2.50 -8.10
CA ILE A 160 -14.27 1.56 -7.68
C ILE A 160 -14.85 0.16 -7.52
N PHE A 161 -15.96 0.03 -6.77
CA PHE A 161 -16.60 -1.25 -6.55
C PHE A 161 -17.13 -1.87 -7.84
N ARG A 162 -17.70 -1.05 -8.74
CA ARG A 162 -18.16 -1.52 -10.07
C ARG A 162 -17.01 -2.07 -10.90
N SER A 163 -15.89 -1.36 -10.97
CA SER A 163 -14.71 -1.81 -11.72
C SER A 163 -14.19 -3.14 -11.19
N TYR A 164 -14.07 -3.27 -9.87
CA TYR A 164 -13.67 -4.51 -9.21
C TYR A 164 -14.60 -5.69 -9.56
N MET A 165 -15.93 -5.49 -9.49
CA MET A 165 -16.89 -6.53 -9.83
C MET A 165 -16.82 -6.95 -11.32
N LEU A 166 -16.47 -6.02 -12.21
CA LEU A 166 -16.29 -6.33 -13.64
C LEU A 166 -15.04 -7.18 -13.86
N GLU A 167 -13.92 -6.85 -13.22
CA GLU A 167 -12.68 -7.64 -13.27
C GLU A 167 -12.92 -9.08 -12.79
N LEU A 168 -13.58 -9.25 -11.64
CA LEU A 168 -13.94 -10.58 -11.14
C LEU A 168 -14.81 -11.35 -12.14
N SER A 169 -15.75 -10.67 -12.81
CA SER A 169 -16.61 -11.31 -13.79
C SER A 169 -15.84 -11.75 -15.05
N SER A 170 -14.90 -10.95 -15.56
CA SER A 170 -14.13 -11.31 -16.75
C SER A 170 -13.21 -12.51 -16.53
N ASP A 171 -12.65 -12.64 -15.32
CA ASP A 171 -11.77 -13.76 -14.98
C ASP A 171 -12.54 -15.09 -14.92
N THR A 172 -13.83 -15.05 -14.62
CA THR A 172 -14.70 -16.25 -14.60
C THR A 172 -15.14 -16.76 -15.98
N PHE A 173 -14.96 -15.98 -17.05
CA PHE A 173 -15.32 -16.39 -18.43
C PHE A 173 -14.12 -16.72 -19.33
N THR A 174 -12.90 -16.65 -18.79
CA THR A 174 -11.66 -16.95 -19.52
C THR A 174 -10.98 -18.26 -19.10
N GLN A 175 -11.62 -19.04 -18.21
CA GLN A 175 -11.29 -20.44 -17.90
C GLN A 175 -12.37 -21.38 -18.48
#